data_AF-A0A9D7CY17-F1
#
_entry.id   AF-A0A9D7CY17-F1
#
_cell.length_a   1.000
_cell.length_b   1.000
_cell.length_c   1.000
_cell.angle_alpha   90.00
_cell.angle_beta   90.00
_cell.angle_gamma   90.00
#
_symmetry.space_group_name_H-M   'P 1'
#
loop_
_entity.id
_entity.type
_entity.pdbx_description
1 polymer ?
#
loop_
_entity_poly.entity_id
_entity_poly.type
_entity_poly.pdbx_seq_one_letter_code
_entity_poly.pdbx_strand_id
1 'polypeptide(L)'
;MIGFSLPCSSGDDVARVVRALGSHRYVVGRLLEVHAAAFDAASATSLGEHEGPLGDAIRWAHETLRNPAIDSGSRDPALLRASSEKEVAALLSVIWGPERKRAAARLVSFLARHDINESVGSRPFDEASEGDMFPVLVDAGWELLPLDELDPERHRGAIESFGEGIAYASARFEESARVPRQATLHELSAMGPVEFLYGVDDSGSLVEPLVLWSEGNATYLDYVLRGVLRAARLE
;
A
#
# COMPACT_ATOMS: atom_id res chain seq x y z
N MET A 1 -8.38 0.50 -15.21
CA MET A 1 -7.84 -0.16 -14.01
C MET A 1 -8.52 -1.52 -13.83
N ILE A 2 -7.76 -2.54 -13.44
CA ILE A 2 -8.21 -3.91 -13.15
C ILE A 2 -8.10 -4.10 -11.64
N GLY A 3 -9.17 -4.53 -10.98
CA GLY A 3 -9.16 -4.84 -9.55
C GLY A 3 -8.88 -6.33 -9.32
N PHE A 4 -7.85 -6.64 -8.53
CA PHE A 4 -7.57 -8.00 -8.05
C PHE A 4 -7.88 -8.08 -6.55
N SER A 5 -8.88 -8.88 -6.18
CA SER A 5 -9.11 -9.20 -4.76
C SER A 5 -7.94 -10.06 -4.26
N LEU A 6 -7.23 -9.57 -3.24
CA LEU A 6 -6.13 -10.30 -2.64
C LEU A 6 -6.67 -11.37 -1.67
N PRO A 7 -6.10 -12.59 -1.64
CA PRO A 7 -6.48 -13.65 -0.71
C PRO A 7 -5.89 -13.40 0.69
N CYS A 8 -5.96 -12.16 1.18
CA CYS A 8 -5.54 -11.79 2.52
C CYS A 8 -6.70 -12.02 3.49
N SER A 9 -6.42 -12.67 4.61
CA SER A 9 -7.39 -12.90 5.69
C SER A 9 -7.10 -12.04 6.92
N SER A 10 -5.89 -11.48 7.02
CA SER A 10 -5.41 -10.74 8.18
C SER A 10 -4.47 -9.59 7.78
N GLY A 11 -4.23 -8.66 8.71
CA GLY A 11 -3.24 -7.59 8.50
C GLY A 11 -1.82 -8.11 8.24
N ASP A 12 -1.46 -9.26 8.82
CA ASP A 12 -0.16 -9.89 8.58
C ASP A 12 -0.03 -10.45 7.16
N ASP A 13 -1.13 -10.93 6.56
CA ASP A 13 -1.14 -11.33 5.16
C ASP A 13 -0.87 -10.14 4.25
N VAL A 14 -1.52 -9.00 4.52
CA VAL A 14 -1.30 -7.75 3.79
C VAL A 14 0.16 -7.30 3.91
N ALA A 15 0.73 -7.31 5.11
CA ALA A 15 2.12 -6.96 5.33
C ALA A 15 3.09 -7.89 4.57
N ARG A 16 2.77 -9.18 4.40
CA ARG A 16 3.56 -10.09 3.56
C ARG A 16 3.44 -9.77 2.08
N VAL A 17 2.24 -9.42 1.60
CA VAL A 17 2.02 -8.98 0.21
C VAL A 17 2.80 -7.71 -0.11
N VAL A 18 2.74 -6.69 0.76
CA VAL A 18 3.50 -5.43 0.59
C VAL A 18 5.01 -5.70 0.45
N ARG A 19 5.57 -6.56 1.32
CA ARG A 19 7.00 -6.96 1.22
C ARG A 19 7.28 -7.72 -0.07
N ALA A 20 6.41 -8.64 -0.45
CA ALA A 20 6.56 -9.44 -1.66
C ALA A 20 6.52 -8.55 -2.92
N LEU A 21 5.58 -7.60 -3.02
CA LEU A 21 5.51 -6.60 -4.09
C LEU A 21 6.79 -5.78 -4.14
N GLY A 22 7.18 -5.12 -3.04
CA GLY A 22 8.34 -4.25 -3.03
C GLY A 22 9.68 -4.94 -3.31
N SER A 23 9.76 -6.26 -3.12
CA SER A 23 10.95 -7.07 -3.46
C SER A 23 10.86 -7.75 -4.83
N HIS A 24 9.75 -7.60 -5.55
CA HIS A 24 9.52 -8.33 -6.78
C HIS A 24 10.41 -7.81 -7.92
N ARG A 25 11.01 -8.72 -8.69
CA ARG A 25 12.00 -8.39 -9.73
C ARG A 25 11.49 -7.51 -10.88
N TYR A 26 10.17 -7.39 -11.02
CA TYR A 26 9.54 -6.55 -12.04
C TYR A 26 9.29 -5.13 -11.55
N VAL A 27 9.40 -4.86 -10.25
CA VAL A 27 9.18 -3.52 -9.71
C VAL A 27 10.38 -2.62 -10.00
N VAL A 28 10.13 -1.52 -10.69
CA VAL A 28 11.12 -0.48 -11.04
C VAL A 28 10.90 0.82 -10.29
N GLY A 29 9.66 1.13 -9.91
CA GLY A 29 9.29 2.31 -9.13
C GLY A 29 8.48 1.95 -7.89
N ARG A 30 8.61 2.76 -6.84
CA ARG A 30 7.86 2.63 -5.59
C ARG A 30 7.26 3.99 -5.27
N LEU A 31 5.94 4.05 -5.25
CA LEU A 31 5.14 5.24 -4.95
C LEU A 31 4.49 4.99 -3.58
N LEU A 32 5.32 5.00 -2.53
CA LEU A 32 4.89 4.68 -1.17
C LEU A 32 4.95 5.95 -0.34
N GLU A 33 3.81 6.51 0.01
CA GLU A 33 3.69 7.70 0.83
C GLU A 33 2.93 7.37 2.12
N VAL A 34 3.45 7.86 3.24
CA VAL A 34 2.85 7.63 4.55
C VAL A 34 2.75 8.95 5.31
N HIS A 35 1.57 9.18 5.88
CA HIS A 35 1.29 10.36 6.67
C HIS A 35 1.92 10.29 8.06
N ALA A 36 2.38 11.42 8.60
CA ALA A 36 2.99 11.52 9.93
C ALA A 36 2.08 10.95 11.04
N ALA A 37 0.77 11.16 10.96
CA ALA A 37 -0.19 10.61 11.92
C ALA A 37 -0.18 9.07 11.99
N ALA A 38 0.11 8.38 10.88
CA ALA A 38 0.17 6.92 10.85
C ALA A 38 1.37 6.40 11.66
N PHE A 39 2.55 7.01 11.50
CA PHE A 39 3.72 6.66 12.31
C PHE A 39 3.58 7.11 13.77
N ASP A 40 2.98 8.27 14.04
CA ASP A 40 2.67 8.70 15.42
C ASP A 40 1.72 7.72 16.11
N ALA A 41 0.71 7.19 15.40
CA ALA A 41 -0.16 6.14 15.91
C ALA A 41 0.64 4.86 16.26
N ALA A 42 1.51 4.41 15.35
CA ALA A 42 2.36 3.24 15.59
C ALA A 42 3.32 3.40 16.78
N SER A 43 3.74 4.64 17.08
CA SER A 43 4.66 4.94 18.20
C SER A 43 4.08 4.66 19.59
N ALA A 44 2.75 4.49 19.70
CA ALA A 44 2.09 4.14 20.96
C ALA A 44 2.24 2.66 21.35
N THR A 45 2.94 1.85 20.54
CA THR A 45 3.09 0.41 20.74
C THR A 45 4.50 0.03 21.19
N SER A 46 4.65 -1.09 21.91
CA SER A 46 5.98 -1.55 22.33
C SER A 46 6.84 -2.02 21.15
N LEU A 47 6.20 -2.46 20.06
CA LEU A 47 6.84 -2.76 18.78
C LEU A 47 7.33 -1.51 18.03
N GLY A 48 6.85 -0.32 18.43
CA GLY A 48 7.26 0.98 17.89
C GLY A 48 8.51 1.56 18.54
N GLU A 49 9.05 0.93 19.59
CA GLU A 49 10.23 1.44 20.31
C GLU A 49 11.53 1.19 19.50
N HIS A 50 11.95 2.25 18.79
CA HIS A 50 13.30 2.69 18.40
C HIS A 50 14.35 1.76 17.76
N GLU A 51 14.15 0.45 17.57
CA GLU A 51 15.17 -0.42 16.94
C GLU A 51 14.69 -1.18 15.68
N GLY A 52 13.49 -0.89 15.19
CA GLY A 52 12.90 -1.51 14.00
C GLY A 52 12.91 -0.62 12.74
N PRO A 53 12.36 -1.12 11.62
CA PRO A 53 12.23 -0.35 10.38
C PRO A 53 11.44 0.96 10.54
N LEU A 54 10.67 1.14 11.62
CA LEU A 54 9.89 2.35 11.90
C LEU A 54 10.62 3.41 12.72
N GLY A 55 11.83 3.14 13.25
CA GLY A 55 12.48 4.01 14.24
C GLY A 55 12.71 5.45 13.74
N ASP A 56 13.30 5.58 12.55
CA ASP A 56 13.53 6.89 11.93
C ASP A 56 12.20 7.54 11.48
N ALA A 57 11.26 6.72 11.02
CA ALA A 57 9.96 7.18 10.56
C ALA A 57 9.11 7.80 11.69
N ILE A 58 9.13 7.17 12.87
CA ILE A 58 8.45 7.65 14.08
C ILE A 58 9.10 8.95 14.56
N ARG A 59 10.44 9.03 14.57
CA ARG A 59 11.15 10.25 14.97
C ARG A 59 10.78 11.42 14.07
N TRP A 60 10.81 11.21 12.75
CA TRP A 60 10.38 12.20 11.77
C TRP A 60 8.93 12.64 12.04
N ALA A 61 8.01 11.70 12.22
CA ALA A 61 6.60 12.03 12.46
C ALA A 61 6.40 12.88 13.73
N HIS A 62 7.11 12.56 14.82
CA HIS A 62 7.05 13.35 16.05
C HIS A 62 7.61 14.77 15.87
N GLU A 63 8.71 14.91 15.14
CA GLU A 63 9.30 16.23 14.82
C GLU A 63 8.35 17.06 13.95
N THR A 64 7.81 16.46 12.88
CA THR A 64 6.86 17.08 11.96
C THR A 64 5.59 17.54 12.68
N LEU A 65 4.96 16.67 13.48
CA LEU A 65 3.70 16.99 14.17
C LEU A 65 3.86 17.99 15.32
N ARG A 66 5.08 18.23 15.80
CA ARG A 66 5.40 19.26 16.80
C ARG A 66 5.86 20.58 16.18
N ASN A 67 6.12 20.62 14.88
CA ASN A 67 6.57 21.82 14.19
C ASN A 67 5.40 22.82 14.06
N PRO A 68 5.45 23.97 14.74
CA PRO A 68 4.34 24.94 14.70
C PRO A 68 4.18 25.63 13.34
N ALA A 69 5.13 25.46 12.41
CA ALA A 69 5.00 25.96 11.05
C ALA A 69 4.16 25.05 10.14
N ILE A 70 3.86 23.82 10.59
CA ILE A 70 3.08 22.83 9.84
C ILE A 70 1.70 22.74 10.48
N ASP A 71 0.65 22.96 9.70
CA ASP A 71 -0.71 22.69 10.14
C ASP A 71 -1.01 21.20 10.01
N SER A 72 -0.88 20.47 11.12
CA SER A 72 -1.09 19.01 11.17
C SER A 72 -2.54 18.57 10.93
N GLY A 73 -3.51 19.50 10.91
CA GLY A 73 -4.89 19.23 10.52
C GLY A 73 -5.18 19.44 9.03
N SER A 74 -4.17 19.73 8.21
CA SER A 74 -4.33 20.14 6.80
C SER A 74 -3.78 19.11 5.80
N ARG A 75 -3.86 19.43 4.51
CA ARG A 75 -3.23 18.67 3.41
C ARG A 75 -1.79 19.14 3.13
N ASP A 76 -1.07 19.61 4.14
CA ASP A 76 0.31 20.06 4.00
C ASP A 76 1.19 18.89 3.49
N PRO A 77 1.87 19.02 2.33
CA PRO A 77 2.75 17.98 1.81
C PRO A 77 3.87 17.57 2.77
N ALA A 78 4.27 18.43 3.70
CA ALA A 78 5.28 18.11 4.71
C ALA A 78 4.80 17.03 5.72
N LEU A 79 3.49 16.73 5.76
CA LEU A 79 2.92 15.65 6.54
C LEU A 79 3.04 14.28 5.85
N LEU A 80 3.41 14.24 4.57
CA LEU A 80 3.63 13.03 3.80
C LEU A 80 5.13 12.75 3.65
N ARG A 81 5.51 11.48 3.76
CA ARG A 81 6.88 11.05 3.51
C ARG A 81 6.92 9.84 2.60
N ALA A 82 7.79 9.92 1.60
CA ALA A 82 8.25 8.74 0.87
C ALA A 82 8.77 7.68 1.87
N SER A 83 8.30 6.46 1.69
CA SER A 83 8.54 5.34 2.59
C SER A 83 9.01 4.11 1.80
N SER A 84 9.58 3.14 2.52
CA SER A 84 9.96 1.84 1.96
C SER A 84 8.85 0.80 2.16
N GLU A 85 8.88 -0.28 1.37
CA GLU A 85 7.95 -1.40 1.55
C GLU A 85 8.10 -2.05 2.94
N LYS A 86 9.31 -1.99 3.51
CA LYS A 86 9.61 -2.50 4.86
C LYS A 86 8.92 -1.66 5.93
N GLU A 87 8.91 -0.34 5.77
CA GLU A 87 8.21 0.59 6.65
C GLU A 87 6.72 0.42 6.55
N VAL A 88 6.15 0.41 5.34
CA VAL A 88 4.70 0.23 5.14
C VAL A 88 4.25 -1.11 5.71
N ALA A 89 4.97 -2.21 5.42
CA ALA A 89 4.60 -3.51 5.95
C ALA A 89 4.74 -3.59 7.48
N ALA A 90 5.76 -2.96 8.07
CA ALA A 90 5.91 -2.90 9.53
C ALA A 90 4.81 -2.05 10.18
N LEU A 91 4.45 -0.92 9.56
CA LEU A 91 3.36 -0.07 10.00
C LEU A 91 2.05 -0.85 10.03
N LEU A 92 1.67 -1.51 8.93
CA LEU A 92 0.43 -2.30 8.88
C LEU A 92 0.42 -3.44 9.90
N SER A 93 1.56 -4.13 10.11
CA SER A 93 1.68 -5.14 11.18
C SER A 93 1.48 -4.56 12.57
N VAL A 94 1.85 -3.30 12.83
CA VAL A 94 1.61 -2.64 14.12
C VAL A 94 0.15 -2.22 14.25
N ILE A 95 -0.40 -1.57 13.23
CA ILE A 95 -1.75 -0.99 13.22
C ILE A 95 -2.83 -2.07 13.31
N TRP A 96 -2.66 -3.19 12.60
CA TRP A 96 -3.62 -4.29 12.59
C TRP A 96 -3.21 -5.48 13.46
N GLY A 97 -2.09 -5.35 14.18
CA GLY A 97 -1.55 -6.40 15.03
C GLY A 97 -2.12 -6.44 16.46
N PRO A 98 -1.46 -7.18 17.36
CA PRO A 98 -1.92 -7.35 18.75
C PRO A 98 -2.06 -6.04 19.55
N GLU A 99 -1.26 -5.02 19.23
CA GLU A 99 -1.29 -3.72 19.90
C GLU A 99 -2.20 -2.68 19.22
N ARG A 100 -3.03 -3.10 18.26
CA ARG A 100 -3.91 -2.21 17.47
C ARG A 100 -4.71 -1.22 18.32
N LYS A 101 -5.19 -1.63 19.50
CA LYS A 101 -6.00 -0.75 20.37
C LYS A 101 -5.24 0.48 20.85
N ARG A 102 -3.92 0.38 21.07
CA ARG A 102 -3.09 1.52 21.46
C ARG A 102 -2.85 2.46 20.28
N ALA A 103 -2.53 1.90 19.12
CA ALA A 103 -2.35 2.68 17.91
C ALA A 103 -3.66 3.39 17.49
N ALA A 104 -4.79 2.67 17.54
CA ALA A 104 -6.12 3.22 17.29
C ALA A 104 -6.45 4.37 18.24
N ALA A 105 -6.25 4.19 19.55
CA ALA A 105 -6.49 5.26 20.53
C ALA A 105 -5.63 6.51 20.25
N ARG A 106 -4.39 6.31 19.80
CA ARG A 106 -3.48 7.40 19.43
C ARG A 106 -3.98 8.13 18.17
N LEU A 107 -4.40 7.39 17.15
CA LEU A 107 -4.97 7.95 15.92
C LEU A 107 -6.27 8.71 16.21
N VAL A 108 -7.21 8.13 16.96
CA VAL A 108 -8.46 8.81 17.36
C VAL A 108 -8.16 10.10 18.12
N SER A 109 -7.17 10.11 19.00
CA SER A 109 -6.75 11.32 19.72
C SER A 109 -6.18 12.40 18.79
N PHE A 110 -5.47 11.99 17.73
CA PHE A 110 -4.99 12.91 16.69
C PHE A 110 -6.17 13.50 15.91
N LEU A 111 -7.08 12.67 15.40
CA LEU A 111 -8.24 13.11 14.63
C LEU A 111 -9.11 14.09 15.41
N ALA A 112 -9.42 13.76 16.67
CA ALA A 112 -10.22 14.62 17.54
C ALA A 112 -9.55 15.97 17.83
N ARG A 113 -8.21 16.03 17.94
CA ARG A 113 -7.48 17.29 18.14
C ARG A 113 -7.64 18.25 16.97
N HIS A 114 -7.78 17.71 15.76
CA HIS A 114 -7.82 18.46 14.52
C HIS A 114 -9.24 18.59 13.94
N ASP A 115 -10.27 18.22 14.70
CA ASP A 115 -11.68 18.22 14.25
C ASP A 115 -11.89 17.42 12.95
N ILE A 116 -11.10 16.36 12.78
CA ILE A 116 -11.20 15.45 11.64
C ILE A 116 -12.20 14.37 12.03
N ASN A 117 -13.37 14.39 11.40
CA ASN A 117 -14.35 13.34 11.58
C ASN A 117 -13.87 12.07 10.90
N GLU A 118 -13.71 10.99 11.67
CA GLU A 118 -13.78 9.67 11.06
C GLU A 118 -15.18 9.53 10.44
N SER A 119 -15.29 9.04 9.21
CA SER A 119 -16.58 8.83 8.56
C SER A 119 -17.33 7.71 9.29
N VAL A 120 -18.00 8.05 10.40
CA VAL A 120 -18.68 7.11 11.29
C VAL A 120 -19.69 6.30 10.49
N GLY A 121 -19.47 4.99 10.41
CA GLY A 121 -20.33 4.06 9.68
C GLY A 121 -19.94 3.79 8.23
N SER A 122 -18.88 4.41 7.71
CA SER A 122 -18.27 4.02 6.44
C SER A 122 -17.66 2.62 6.54
N ARG A 123 -17.78 1.86 5.46
CA ARG A 123 -17.12 0.56 5.36
C ARG A 123 -15.65 0.78 4.98
N PRO A 124 -14.70 0.07 5.61
CA PRO A 124 -13.30 0.09 5.16
C PRO A 124 -13.18 -0.33 3.70
N PHE A 125 -12.28 0.32 2.98
CA PHE A 125 -11.99 0.05 1.56
C PHE A 125 -13.20 0.28 0.63
N ASP A 126 -14.14 1.16 1.03
CA ASP A 126 -15.23 1.60 0.15
C ASP A 126 -14.72 2.59 -0.89
N GLU A 127 -14.57 2.10 -2.14
CA GLU A 127 -14.13 2.85 -3.31
C GLU A 127 -14.91 4.17 -3.50
N ALA A 128 -16.19 4.20 -3.15
CA ALA A 128 -17.02 5.40 -3.30
C ALA A 128 -16.61 6.54 -2.36
N SER A 129 -15.89 6.21 -1.27
CA SER A 129 -15.45 7.16 -0.25
C SER A 129 -13.98 7.58 -0.40
N GLU A 130 -13.21 6.92 -1.27
CA GLU A 130 -11.76 7.12 -1.42
C GLU A 130 -11.42 8.57 -1.81
N GLY A 131 -12.22 9.21 -2.67
CA GLY A 131 -12.02 10.60 -3.10
C GLY A 131 -12.20 11.65 -2.00
N ASP A 132 -12.97 11.33 -0.96
CA ASP A 132 -13.23 12.21 0.19
C ASP A 132 -12.33 11.88 1.39
N MET A 133 -11.45 10.88 1.26
CA MET A 133 -10.57 10.42 2.33
C MET A 133 -9.65 11.54 2.82
N PHE A 134 -9.66 11.77 4.14
CA PHE A 134 -8.73 12.70 4.75
C PHE A 134 -8.45 12.35 6.24
N PRO A 135 -7.17 12.32 6.66
CA PRO A 135 -5.99 12.26 5.80
C PRO A 135 -5.88 10.90 5.08
N VAL A 136 -5.21 10.86 3.93
CA VAL A 136 -4.70 9.59 3.38
C VAL A 136 -3.50 9.20 4.23
N LEU A 137 -3.61 8.12 5.02
CA LEU A 137 -2.58 7.68 5.96
C LEU A 137 -1.50 6.85 5.27
N VAL A 138 -1.88 6.01 4.32
CA VAL A 138 -0.97 5.25 3.45
C VAL A 138 -1.51 5.29 2.03
N ASP A 139 -0.64 5.69 1.11
CA ASP A 139 -0.80 5.51 -0.33
C ASP A 139 0.37 4.63 -0.81
N ALA A 140 0.07 3.54 -1.50
CA ALA A 140 1.04 2.50 -1.80
C ALA A 140 0.89 1.93 -3.22
N GLY A 141 1.76 2.40 -4.11
CA GLY A 141 1.89 1.94 -5.49
C GLY A 141 3.27 1.38 -5.84
N TRP A 142 3.30 0.50 -6.84
CA TRP A 142 4.48 -0.07 -7.45
C TRP A 142 4.37 0.05 -8.97
N GLU A 143 5.41 0.63 -9.56
CA GLU A 143 5.57 0.66 -11.01
C GLU A 143 6.34 -0.57 -11.46
N LEU A 144 5.78 -1.27 -12.45
CA LEU A 144 6.35 -2.47 -13.05
C LEU A 144 7.10 -2.15 -14.34
N LEU A 145 8.07 -2.99 -14.67
CA LEU A 145 8.71 -3.00 -15.98
C LEU A 145 7.64 -3.07 -17.07
N PRO A 146 7.69 -2.18 -18.08
CA PRO A 146 6.87 -2.35 -19.25
C PRO A 146 7.33 -3.57 -20.07
N LEU A 147 6.44 -4.07 -20.93
CA LEU A 147 6.64 -5.27 -21.74
C LEU A 147 7.84 -5.16 -22.70
N ASP A 148 8.11 -3.98 -23.24
CA ASP A 148 9.24 -3.76 -24.15
C ASP A 148 10.61 -3.72 -23.45
N GLU A 149 10.63 -3.56 -22.13
CA GLU A 149 11.84 -3.60 -21.29
C GLU A 149 12.07 -4.99 -20.65
N LEU A 150 11.19 -5.96 -20.90
CA LEU A 150 11.39 -7.31 -20.43
C LEU A 150 12.55 -7.99 -21.16
N ASP A 151 13.65 -8.18 -20.43
CA ASP A 151 14.75 -9.07 -20.80
C ASP A 151 14.27 -10.52 -21.07
N PRO A 152 14.50 -11.08 -22.29
CA PRO A 152 14.01 -12.41 -22.67
C PRO A 152 14.54 -13.58 -21.83
N GLU A 153 15.74 -13.47 -21.26
CA GLU A 153 16.34 -14.54 -20.46
C GLU A 153 15.87 -14.44 -19.01
N ARG A 154 15.93 -13.24 -18.43
CA ARG A 154 15.58 -12.99 -17.03
C ARG A 154 14.07 -13.07 -16.80
N HIS A 155 13.27 -12.65 -17.77
CA HIS A 155 11.81 -12.55 -17.68
C HIS A 155 11.08 -13.59 -18.52
N ARG A 156 11.77 -14.66 -18.92
CA ARG A 156 11.23 -15.73 -19.77
C ARG A 156 9.85 -16.22 -19.30
N GLY A 157 9.66 -16.43 -18.00
CA GLY A 157 8.38 -16.91 -17.48
C GLY A 157 7.19 -15.95 -17.68
N ALA A 158 7.41 -14.63 -17.63
CA ALA A 158 6.35 -13.66 -17.94
C ALA A 158 6.08 -13.58 -19.45
N ILE A 159 7.07 -13.83 -20.28
CA ILE A 159 6.91 -13.88 -21.74
C ILE A 159 6.17 -15.16 -22.14
N GLU A 160 6.54 -16.29 -21.55
CA GLU A 160 5.91 -17.60 -21.78
C GLU A 160 4.45 -17.65 -21.30
N SER A 161 4.04 -16.81 -20.34
CA SER A 161 2.65 -16.78 -19.85
C SER A 161 1.64 -16.29 -20.89
N PHE A 162 2.10 -15.63 -21.96
CA PHE A 162 1.27 -15.27 -23.12
C PHE A 162 0.94 -16.46 -24.02
N GLY A 163 1.58 -17.62 -23.81
CA GLY A 163 1.36 -18.86 -24.56
C GLY A 163 2.00 -18.85 -25.96
N GLU A 164 1.57 -17.94 -26.82
CA GLU A 164 2.09 -17.80 -28.18
C GLU A 164 2.99 -16.57 -28.32
N GLY A 165 4.11 -16.70 -29.03
CA GLY A 165 5.04 -15.58 -29.24
C GLY A 165 4.39 -14.36 -29.93
N ILE A 166 3.39 -14.60 -30.79
CA ILE A 166 2.65 -13.51 -31.44
C ILE A 166 1.74 -12.75 -30.45
N ALA A 167 1.20 -13.41 -29.43
CA ALA A 167 0.38 -12.78 -28.41
C ALA A 167 1.22 -11.81 -27.57
N TYR A 168 2.43 -12.24 -27.15
CA TYR A 168 3.38 -11.35 -26.47
C TYR A 168 3.82 -10.18 -27.36
N ALA A 169 4.14 -10.45 -28.63
CA ALA A 169 4.55 -9.41 -29.57
C ALA A 169 3.45 -8.35 -29.80
N SER A 170 2.18 -8.77 -29.89
CA SER A 170 1.03 -7.87 -30.00
C SER A 170 0.88 -7.02 -28.74
N ALA A 171 0.87 -7.65 -27.56
CA ALA A 171 0.72 -6.95 -26.29
C ALA A 171 1.83 -5.91 -26.07
N ARG A 172 3.08 -6.26 -26.38
CA ARG A 172 4.23 -5.34 -26.33
C ARG A 172 4.07 -4.18 -27.29
N PHE A 173 3.61 -4.44 -28.52
CA PHE A 173 3.36 -3.39 -29.51
C PHE A 173 2.24 -2.45 -29.05
N GLU A 174 1.13 -2.99 -28.56
CA GLU A 174 -0.01 -2.22 -28.06
C GLU A 174 0.36 -1.32 -26.88
N GLU A 175 1.16 -1.82 -25.93
CA GLU A 175 1.63 -1.03 -24.79
C GLU A 175 2.58 0.10 -25.22
N SER A 176 3.57 -0.22 -26.06
CA SER A 176 4.57 0.76 -26.54
C SER A 176 4.02 1.79 -27.53
N ALA A 177 2.93 1.48 -28.23
CA ALA A 177 2.27 2.40 -29.16
C ALA A 177 1.37 3.44 -28.47
N ARG A 178 1.13 3.34 -27.15
CA ARG A 178 0.32 4.31 -26.41
C ARG A 178 1.02 5.67 -26.30
N VAL A 179 0.26 6.74 -26.56
CA VAL A 179 0.72 8.13 -26.44
C VAL A 179 -0.31 8.93 -25.61
N PRO A 180 0.04 9.41 -24.40
CA PRO A 180 1.31 9.21 -23.72
C PRO A 180 1.50 7.73 -23.32
N ARG A 181 2.77 7.36 -23.10
CA ARG A 181 3.10 6.03 -22.57
C ARG A 181 2.54 5.93 -21.15
N GLN A 182 1.80 4.86 -20.89
CA GLN A 182 1.17 4.62 -19.61
C GLN A 182 2.05 3.71 -18.76
N ALA A 183 2.22 4.04 -17.49
CA ALA A 183 2.95 3.19 -16.56
C ALA A 183 2.14 1.91 -16.28
N THR A 184 2.84 0.79 -16.10
CA THR A 184 2.22 -0.46 -15.63
C THR A 184 2.27 -0.43 -14.11
N LEU A 185 1.13 -0.40 -13.44
CA LEU A 185 1.02 -0.10 -12.01
C LEU A 185 0.31 -1.22 -11.26
N HIS A 186 0.72 -1.40 -10.00
CA HIS A 186 -0.01 -2.07 -8.94
C HIS A 186 -0.17 -1.10 -7.78
N GLU A 187 -1.39 -0.88 -7.31
CA GLU A 187 -1.73 0.08 -6.26
C GLU A 187 -2.65 -0.61 -5.26
N LEU A 188 -2.33 -0.51 -3.96
CA LEU A 188 -3.29 -0.86 -2.93
C LEU A 188 -4.37 0.22 -2.88
N SER A 189 -5.59 -0.14 -2.42
CA SER A 189 -6.55 0.86 -1.94
C SER A 189 -5.86 1.83 -0.98
N ALA A 190 -6.07 3.14 -1.18
CA ALA A 190 -5.62 4.13 -0.22
C ALA A 190 -6.20 3.80 1.16
N MET A 191 -5.42 4.07 2.22
CA MET A 191 -5.84 3.77 3.58
C MET A 191 -5.92 5.07 4.38
N GLY A 192 -7.10 5.36 4.91
CA GLY A 192 -7.36 6.50 5.77
C GLY A 192 -7.68 6.05 7.20
N PRO A 193 -8.29 6.95 8.00
CA PRO A 193 -8.70 6.63 9.37
C PRO A 193 -9.60 5.39 9.46
N VAL A 194 -10.55 5.22 8.54
CA VAL A 194 -11.52 4.11 8.57
C VAL A 194 -10.80 2.77 8.38
N GLU A 195 -9.91 2.66 7.40
CA GLU A 195 -9.13 1.44 7.13
C GLU A 195 -8.19 1.11 8.30
N PHE A 196 -7.57 2.13 8.90
CA PHE A 196 -6.67 1.94 10.04
C PHE A 196 -7.40 1.49 11.31
N LEU A 197 -8.58 2.05 11.58
CA LEU A 197 -9.34 1.78 12.80
C LEU A 197 -10.22 0.53 12.69
N TYR A 198 -10.76 0.25 11.51
CA TYR A 198 -11.81 -0.75 11.32
C TYR A 198 -11.49 -1.77 10.22
N GLY A 199 -10.34 -1.68 9.53
CA GLY A 199 -9.96 -2.62 8.47
C GLY A 199 -9.78 -4.07 8.96
N VAL A 200 -9.56 -4.28 10.26
CA VAL A 200 -9.56 -5.60 10.90
C VAL A 200 -10.54 -5.67 12.07
N ASP A 201 -11.09 -6.86 12.30
CA ASP A 201 -11.96 -7.15 13.43
C ASP A 201 -11.18 -7.40 14.73
N ASP A 202 -11.91 -7.80 15.79
CA ASP A 202 -11.29 -8.06 17.08
C ASP A 202 -10.35 -9.28 17.11
N SER A 203 -10.47 -10.18 16.14
CA SER A 203 -9.58 -11.32 15.95
C SER A 203 -8.34 -10.98 15.12
N GLY A 204 -8.28 -9.78 14.50
CA GLY A 204 -7.23 -9.38 13.56
C GLY A 204 -7.49 -9.84 12.12
N SER A 205 -8.71 -10.32 11.84
CA SER A 205 -9.13 -10.72 10.50
C SER A 205 -9.59 -9.50 9.71
N LEU A 206 -9.28 -9.42 8.42
CA LEU A 206 -9.79 -8.35 7.56
C LEU A 206 -11.32 -8.38 7.51
N VAL A 207 -11.95 -7.22 7.66
CA VAL A 207 -13.43 -7.12 7.63
C VAL A 207 -13.98 -7.11 6.21
N GLU A 208 -13.19 -6.65 5.25
CA GLU A 208 -13.51 -6.58 3.83
C GLU A 208 -12.27 -7.04 3.02
N PRO A 209 -12.44 -7.63 1.82
CA PRO A 209 -11.33 -8.01 0.98
C PRO A 209 -10.49 -6.79 0.55
N LEU A 210 -9.17 -6.91 0.64
CA LEU A 210 -8.27 -5.88 0.11
C LEU A 210 -8.14 -6.03 -1.41
N VAL A 211 -8.33 -4.93 -2.14
CA VAL A 211 -8.21 -4.90 -3.60
C VAL A 211 -6.86 -4.31 -4.00
N LEU A 212 -6.18 -4.97 -4.93
CA LEU A 212 -5.03 -4.43 -5.64
C LEU A 212 -5.50 -3.91 -7.00
N TRP A 213 -5.50 -2.60 -7.14
CA TRP A 213 -5.76 -1.91 -8.38
C TRP A 213 -4.55 -2.00 -9.30
N SER A 214 -4.80 -2.26 -10.58
CA SER A 214 -3.72 -2.47 -11.53
C SER A 214 -3.99 -1.84 -12.87
N GLU A 215 -2.91 -1.41 -13.52
CA GLU A 215 -2.93 -0.82 -14.85
C GLU A 215 -1.86 -1.48 -15.72
N GLY A 216 -2.23 -1.85 -16.95
CA GLY A 216 -1.35 -2.55 -17.89
C GLY A 216 -1.99 -3.79 -18.50
N ASN A 217 -1.17 -4.67 -19.07
CA ASN A 217 -1.64 -5.90 -19.71
C ASN A 217 -2.07 -6.97 -18.69
N ALA A 218 -3.31 -7.44 -18.77
CA ALA A 218 -3.89 -8.37 -17.80
C ALA A 218 -3.10 -9.68 -17.63
N THR A 219 -2.57 -10.27 -18.70
CA THR A 219 -1.79 -11.52 -18.65
C THR A 219 -0.47 -11.32 -17.91
N TYR A 220 0.18 -10.17 -18.13
CA TYR A 220 1.40 -9.83 -17.43
C TYR A 220 1.13 -9.54 -15.95
N LEU A 221 0.11 -8.73 -15.64
CA LEU A 221 -0.29 -8.40 -14.27
C LEU A 221 -0.64 -9.64 -13.44
N ASP A 222 -1.44 -10.56 -14.00
CA ASP A 222 -1.77 -11.84 -13.37
C ASP A 222 -0.52 -12.70 -13.10
N TYR A 223 0.42 -12.77 -14.05
CA TYR A 223 1.69 -13.49 -13.85
C TYR A 223 2.50 -12.91 -12.69
N VAL A 224 2.64 -11.58 -12.63
CA VAL A 224 3.37 -10.90 -11.55
C VAL A 224 2.69 -11.14 -10.21
N LEU A 225 1.36 -10.98 -10.16
CA LEU A 225 0.59 -11.16 -8.93
C LEU A 225 0.70 -12.58 -8.38
N ARG A 226 0.63 -13.63 -9.20
CA ARG A 226 0.87 -15.01 -8.73
C ARG A 226 2.26 -15.19 -8.12
N GLY A 227 3.28 -14.58 -8.73
CA GLY A 227 4.63 -14.55 -8.17
C GLY A 227 4.70 -13.90 -6.79
N VAL A 228 3.99 -12.78 -6.62
CA VAL A 228 3.84 -12.06 -5.35
C VAL A 228 3.10 -12.90 -4.31
N LEU A 229 1.94 -13.47 -4.64
CA LEU A 229 1.13 -14.26 -3.72
C LEU A 229 1.88 -15.51 -3.23
N ARG A 230 2.60 -16.17 -4.13
CA ARG A 230 3.49 -17.28 -3.78
C ARG A 230 4.61 -16.85 -2.82
N ALA A 231 5.26 -15.71 -3.09
CA ALA A 231 6.29 -15.17 -2.20
C ALA A 231 5.73 -14.77 -0.82
N ALA A 232 4.49 -14.29 -0.77
CA ALA A 232 3.75 -13.96 0.45
C ALA A 232 3.20 -15.20 1.19
N ARG A 233 3.31 -16.40 0.60
CA ARG A 233 2.78 -17.68 1.10
C ARG A 233 1.26 -17.68 1.24
N LEU A 234 0.57 -17.15 0.24
CA LEU A 234 -0.89 -17.10 0.15
C LEU A 234 -1.45 -17.98 -0.99
N GLU A 235 -0.58 -18.75 -1.65
CA GLU A 235 -0.88 -19.73 -2.71
C GLU A 235 0.04 -20.96 -2.58
#